data_AF-A0AAD8F6Z1-F1
#
_entry.id   AF-A0AAD8F6Z1-F1
#
_cell.length_a   1.000
_cell.length_b   1.000
_cell.length_c   1.000
_cell.angle_alpha   90.00
_cell.angle_beta   90.00
_cell.angle_gamma   90.00
#
_symmetry.space_group_name_H-M   'P 1'
#
loop_
_entity.id
_entity.type
_entity.pdbx_description
1 polymer ?
#
loop_
_entity_poly.entity_id
_entity_poly.type
_entity_poly.pdbx_seq_one_letter_code
_entity_poly.pdbx_strand_id
1 'polypeptide(L)'
;IFLTAASKTLFRATKDRIYFREFIIVIPENWKPRQRYENAFDVELDRAQIILDRANPAYGHAPYVKQFAECGSPGLYIHLTPEYILDDAVIQKWGKPEKTLVHEWAHLRWGVFDEYPIDAQDEAFYRYAGLWQPTRCSTDVEGSILNEDTSQPCEFDFFSGKPEKNCRFFPRMAANKAVASLMFMQYLDSIEEFCDNSVSSPKHLKHNFLAPNRQNRLCQYKSTWEVMRKHSDFAK
;
A
#
# COMPACT_ATOMS: atom_id res chain seq x y z
N ILE A 1 12.92 -13.52 -9.75
CA ILE A 1 13.46 -12.14 -9.63
C ILE A 1 12.48 -11.29 -8.81
N PHE A 2 11.23 -11.12 -9.26
CA PHE A 2 10.17 -10.40 -8.54
C PHE A 2 9.97 -10.81 -7.07
N LEU A 3 9.61 -12.07 -6.79
CA LEU A 3 9.32 -12.55 -5.42
C LEU A 3 10.51 -12.43 -4.46
N THR A 4 11.73 -12.69 -4.96
CA THR A 4 12.98 -12.53 -4.18
C THR A 4 13.22 -11.06 -3.83
N ALA A 5 12.99 -10.13 -4.76
CA ALA A 5 13.10 -8.70 -4.50
C ALA A 5 12.05 -8.21 -3.49
N ALA A 6 10.82 -8.73 -3.58
CA ALA A 6 9.76 -8.45 -2.59
C ALA A 6 10.15 -8.94 -1.19
N SER A 7 10.71 -10.16 -1.08
CA SER A 7 11.23 -10.68 0.21
C SER A 7 12.30 -9.78 0.82
N LYS A 8 13.25 -9.30 0.00
CA LYS A 8 14.28 -8.35 0.43
C LYS A 8 13.70 -6.99 0.84
N THR A 9 12.68 -6.52 0.13
CA THR A 9 11.99 -5.25 0.43
C THR A 9 11.22 -5.38 1.75
N LEU A 10 10.49 -6.48 1.95
CA LEU A 10 9.79 -6.79 3.20
C LEU A 10 10.76 -6.81 4.39
N PHE A 11 11.91 -7.46 4.22
CA PHE A 11 12.94 -7.55 5.26
C PHE A 11 13.40 -6.17 5.71
N ARG A 12 13.74 -5.30 4.76
CA ARG A 12 14.16 -3.92 5.04
C ARG A 12 13.03 -3.10 5.68
N ALA A 13 11.84 -3.11 5.06
CA ALA A 13 10.67 -2.38 5.53
C ALA A 13 10.22 -2.83 6.93
N THR A 14 10.56 -4.05 7.34
CA THR A 14 10.28 -4.61 8.66
C THR A 14 11.44 -4.51 9.64
N LYS A 15 12.41 -3.63 9.39
CA LYS A 15 13.58 -3.41 10.26
C LYS A 15 14.40 -4.69 10.47
N ASP A 16 14.60 -5.43 9.39
CA ASP A 16 15.37 -6.67 9.31
C ASP A 16 14.77 -7.82 10.13
N ARG A 17 13.43 -7.93 10.14
CA ARG A 17 12.70 -8.93 10.97
C ARG A 17 12.00 -10.02 10.17
N ILE A 18 11.33 -9.67 9.07
CA ILE A 18 10.41 -10.58 8.38
C ILE A 18 10.80 -10.69 6.91
N TYR A 19 10.88 -11.91 6.40
CA TYR A 19 11.12 -12.19 4.99
C TYR A 19 10.30 -13.40 4.56
N PHE A 20 10.05 -13.52 3.26
CA PHE A 20 9.48 -14.73 2.69
C PHE A 20 10.56 -15.79 2.58
N ARG A 21 10.42 -16.87 3.35
CA ARG A 21 11.36 -18.00 3.36
C ARG A 21 11.23 -18.87 2.11
N GLU A 22 10.00 -19.13 1.67
CA GLU A 22 9.70 -20.03 0.58
C GLU A 22 8.49 -19.51 -0.21
N PHE A 23 8.48 -19.80 -1.51
CA PHE A 23 7.35 -19.55 -2.38
C PHE A 23 6.97 -20.86 -3.07
N ILE A 24 5.75 -21.31 -2.85
CA ILE A 24 5.18 -22.48 -3.51
C ILE A 24 4.25 -21.97 -4.61
N ILE A 25 4.53 -22.35 -5.86
CA ILE A 25 3.71 -21.98 -7.01
C ILE A 25 2.95 -23.21 -7.46
N VAL A 26 1.63 -23.12 -7.39
CA VAL A 26 0.73 -24.19 -7.79
C VAL A 26 0.20 -23.87 -9.17
N ILE A 27 0.32 -24.83 -10.08
CA ILE A 27 -0.17 -24.71 -11.45
C ILE A 27 -1.39 -25.62 -11.66
N PRO A 28 -2.28 -25.31 -12.61
CA PRO A 28 -3.40 -26.18 -12.96
C PRO A 28 -2.95 -27.58 -13.40
N GLU A 29 -3.72 -28.62 -13.04
CA GLU A 29 -3.44 -30.02 -13.38
C GLU A 29 -3.40 -30.28 -14.89
N ASN A 30 -4.15 -29.50 -15.68
CA ASN A 30 -4.18 -29.64 -17.13
C ASN A 30 -2.93 -29.06 -17.84
N TRP A 31 -1.99 -28.44 -17.10
CA TRP A 31 -0.74 -27.96 -17.69
C TRP A 31 0.22 -29.13 -17.93
N LYS A 32 0.96 -29.08 -19.06
CA LYS A 32 1.92 -30.13 -19.39
C LYS A 32 2.96 -30.27 -18.28
N PRO A 33 3.14 -31.48 -17.69
CA PRO A 33 4.10 -31.69 -16.63
C PRO A 33 5.52 -31.44 -17.15
N ARG A 34 6.36 -30.82 -16.32
CA ARG A 34 7.79 -30.67 -16.57
C ARG A 34 8.55 -31.40 -15.48
N GLN A 35 9.75 -31.86 -15.78
CA GLN A 35 10.58 -32.63 -14.84
C GLN A 35 10.88 -31.90 -13.52
N ARG A 36 10.79 -30.56 -13.51
CA ARG A 36 10.98 -29.70 -12.34
C ARG A 36 9.72 -29.53 -11.47
N TYR A 37 8.58 -30.10 -11.87
CA TYR A 37 7.33 -29.98 -11.13
C TYR A 37 7.21 -31.16 -10.18
N GLU A 38 6.81 -30.84 -8.96
CA GLU A 38 6.53 -31.81 -7.92
C GLU A 38 5.03 -31.87 -7.68
N ASN A 39 4.55 -32.98 -7.13
CA ASN A 39 3.16 -33.09 -6.74
C ASN A 39 2.88 -32.11 -5.61
N ALA A 40 1.87 -31.28 -5.80
CA ALA A 40 1.42 -30.37 -4.77
C ALA A 40 0.49 -31.14 -3.81
N PHE A 41 0.95 -31.39 -2.58
CA PHE A 41 0.14 -31.99 -1.53
C PHE A 41 -0.54 -30.87 -0.71
N ASP A 42 -1.79 -31.07 -0.30
CA ASP A 42 -2.58 -30.13 0.52
C ASP A 42 -2.79 -28.72 -0.06
N VAL A 43 -2.89 -28.61 -1.39
CA VAL A 43 -3.21 -27.35 -2.03
C VAL A 43 -4.71 -27.22 -2.25
N GLU A 44 -5.34 -26.47 -1.37
CA GLU A 44 -6.69 -25.95 -1.57
C GLU A 44 -6.59 -24.49 -2.03
N LEU A 45 -7.34 -24.11 -3.08
CA LEU A 45 -7.32 -22.75 -3.65
C LEU A 45 -7.68 -21.68 -2.59
N ASP A 46 -8.53 -22.06 -1.63
CA ASP A 46 -8.94 -21.20 -0.51
C ASP A 46 -7.81 -20.87 0.48
N ARG A 47 -6.69 -21.61 0.45
CA ARG A 47 -5.48 -21.32 1.23
C ARG A 47 -4.45 -20.48 0.49
N ALA A 48 -4.68 -20.19 -0.80
CA ALA A 48 -3.73 -19.42 -1.59
C ALA A 48 -3.67 -17.96 -1.10
N GLN A 49 -2.48 -17.50 -0.70
CA GLN A 49 -2.28 -16.09 -0.32
C GLN A 49 -2.28 -15.16 -1.53
N ILE A 50 -1.91 -15.68 -2.70
CA ILE A 50 -1.85 -14.93 -3.97
C ILE A 50 -2.55 -15.76 -5.03
N ILE A 51 -3.54 -15.16 -5.68
CA ILE A 51 -4.27 -15.74 -6.80
C ILE A 51 -3.89 -14.97 -8.07
N LEU A 52 -3.52 -15.71 -9.11
CA LEU A 52 -3.32 -15.18 -10.46
C LEU A 52 -4.55 -15.49 -11.29
N ASP A 53 -5.33 -14.46 -11.62
CA ASP A 53 -6.57 -14.62 -12.39
C ASP A 53 -6.76 -13.45 -13.36
N ARG A 54 -7.83 -13.53 -14.15
CA ARG A 54 -8.25 -12.51 -15.11
C ARG A 54 -8.54 -11.19 -14.39
N ALA A 55 -8.46 -10.09 -15.14
CA ALA A 55 -8.81 -8.77 -14.64
C ALA A 55 -10.20 -8.74 -13.98
N ASN A 56 -10.28 -8.12 -12.81
CA ASN A 56 -11.54 -7.92 -12.12
C ASN A 56 -12.30 -6.76 -12.80
N PRO A 57 -13.63 -6.85 -13.05
CA PRO A 57 -14.37 -5.76 -13.68
C PRO A 57 -14.30 -4.41 -12.95
N ALA A 58 -14.14 -4.40 -11.62
CA ALA A 58 -14.05 -3.19 -10.82
C ALA A 58 -12.62 -2.65 -10.71
N TYR A 59 -11.61 -3.52 -10.68
CA TYR A 59 -10.21 -3.15 -10.41
C TYR A 59 -9.29 -3.27 -11.63
N GLY A 60 -9.77 -3.82 -12.74
CA GLY A 60 -8.97 -4.09 -13.93
C GLY A 60 -7.76 -4.96 -13.62
N HIS A 61 -6.57 -4.48 -14.02
CA HIS A 61 -5.28 -5.10 -13.74
C HIS A 61 -4.60 -4.56 -12.47
N ALA A 62 -5.31 -3.80 -11.64
CA ALA A 62 -4.76 -3.34 -10.36
C ALA A 62 -4.51 -4.55 -9.44
N PRO A 63 -3.34 -4.64 -8.79
CA PRO A 63 -3.17 -5.54 -7.66
C PRO A 63 -4.08 -5.08 -6.51
N TYR A 64 -4.69 -6.03 -5.79
CA TYR A 64 -5.51 -5.71 -4.62
C TYR A 64 -5.61 -6.89 -3.65
N VAL A 65 -5.97 -6.60 -2.40
CA VAL A 65 -6.39 -7.62 -1.42
C VAL A 65 -7.90 -7.66 -1.26
N LYS A 66 -8.46 -8.88 -1.26
CA LYS A 66 -9.84 -9.07 -0.81
C LYS A 66 -9.88 -9.01 0.73
N GLN A 67 -10.12 -7.82 1.26
CA GLN A 67 -10.13 -7.53 2.69
C GLN A 67 -11.51 -7.00 3.13
N PHE A 68 -12.16 -7.69 4.06
CA PHE A 68 -13.43 -7.26 4.70
C PHE A 68 -13.32 -7.17 6.23
N ALA A 69 -12.16 -7.54 6.78
CA ALA A 69 -11.96 -7.63 8.21
C ALA A 69 -11.62 -6.28 8.85
N GLU A 70 -11.69 -6.24 10.17
CA GLU A 70 -11.31 -5.09 10.98
C GLU A 70 -9.79 -4.86 11.02
N CYS A 71 -9.37 -3.71 11.55
CA CYS A 71 -7.96 -3.39 11.68
C CYS A 71 -7.19 -4.48 12.46
N GLY A 72 -6.07 -4.93 11.90
CA GLY A 72 -5.23 -5.96 12.51
C GLY A 72 -5.62 -7.39 12.15
N SER A 73 -6.74 -7.60 11.44
CA SER A 73 -7.20 -8.91 11.00
C SER A 73 -6.81 -9.20 9.55
N PRO A 74 -6.34 -10.42 9.24
CA PRO A 74 -5.87 -10.73 7.89
C PRO A 74 -6.97 -10.64 6.83
N GLY A 75 -6.58 -10.27 5.61
CA GLY A 75 -7.40 -10.41 4.41
C GLY A 75 -7.51 -11.86 3.93
N LEU A 76 -8.25 -12.09 2.85
CA LEU A 76 -8.40 -13.43 2.28
C LEU A 76 -7.24 -13.81 1.35
N TYR A 77 -7.02 -13.00 0.31
CA TYR A 77 -6.00 -13.25 -0.71
C TYR A 77 -5.64 -11.95 -1.43
N ILE A 78 -4.42 -11.91 -1.97
CA ILE A 78 -3.96 -10.93 -2.95
C ILE A 78 -4.38 -11.44 -4.32
N HIS A 79 -4.97 -10.57 -5.13
CA HIS A 79 -5.29 -10.84 -6.52
C HIS A 79 -4.33 -10.09 -7.43
N LEU A 80 -3.65 -10.82 -8.31
CA LEU A 80 -2.81 -10.26 -9.36
C LEU A 80 -3.30 -10.78 -10.72
N THR A 81 -2.96 -10.08 -11.80
CA THR A 81 -3.25 -10.56 -13.17
C THR A 81 -1.97 -10.90 -13.92
N PRO A 82 -2.04 -11.75 -14.96
CA PRO A 82 -0.90 -11.99 -15.84
C PRO A 82 -0.31 -10.70 -16.42
N GLU A 83 -1.14 -9.72 -16.80
CA GLU A 83 -0.70 -8.43 -17.32
C GLU A 83 0.05 -7.61 -16.28
N TYR A 84 -0.42 -7.58 -15.02
CA TYR A 84 0.34 -6.94 -13.95
C TYR A 84 1.72 -7.58 -13.72
N ILE A 85 1.89 -8.87 -14.04
CA ILE A 85 3.16 -9.57 -13.84
C ILE A 85 4.10 -9.43 -15.04
N LEU A 86 3.56 -9.28 -16.24
CA LEU A 86 4.30 -9.44 -17.50
C LEU A 86 4.36 -8.17 -18.36
N ASP A 87 3.43 -7.22 -18.19
CA ASP A 87 3.35 -6.00 -18.98
C ASP A 87 3.91 -4.80 -18.21
N ASP A 88 5.08 -4.32 -18.64
CA ASP A 88 5.75 -3.15 -18.06
C ASP A 88 4.87 -1.90 -18.06
N ALA A 89 3.99 -1.73 -19.05
CA ALA A 89 3.08 -0.58 -19.12
C ALA A 89 1.97 -0.64 -18.05
N VAL A 90 1.60 -1.85 -17.61
CA VAL A 90 0.68 -2.03 -16.48
C VAL A 90 1.45 -1.85 -15.17
N ILE A 91 2.63 -2.47 -15.05
CA ILE A 91 3.48 -2.41 -13.85
C ILE A 91 3.80 -0.97 -13.47
N GLN A 92 4.26 -0.15 -14.42
CA GLN A 92 4.73 1.22 -14.15
C GLN A 92 3.69 2.12 -13.49
N LYS A 93 2.40 1.83 -13.66
CA LYS A 93 1.30 2.59 -13.03
C LYS A 93 1.24 2.40 -11.52
N TRP A 94 1.73 1.27 -11.02
CA TRP A 94 1.67 0.88 -9.60
C TRP A 94 3.04 0.93 -8.92
N GLY A 95 4.07 1.36 -9.65
CA GLY A 95 5.44 1.44 -9.19
C GLY A 95 6.20 0.12 -9.28
N LYS A 96 7.28 0.02 -8.51
CA LYS A 96 8.13 -1.17 -8.50
C LYS A 96 7.36 -2.37 -7.93
N PRO A 97 7.23 -3.48 -8.68
CA PRO A 97 6.44 -4.62 -8.25
C PRO A 97 6.79 -5.09 -6.83
N GLU A 98 8.06 -5.12 -6.45
CA GLU A 98 8.49 -5.57 -5.13
C GLU A 98 7.91 -4.74 -3.97
N LYS A 99 7.70 -3.44 -4.17
CA LYS A 99 7.07 -2.56 -3.17
C LYS A 99 5.57 -2.75 -3.15
N THR A 100 4.95 -2.88 -4.32
CA THR A 100 3.52 -3.14 -4.45
C THR A 100 3.15 -4.47 -3.81
N LEU A 101 3.95 -5.53 -3.98
CA LEU A 101 3.69 -6.80 -3.30
C LEU A 101 3.83 -6.68 -1.78
N VAL A 102 4.77 -5.89 -1.27
CA VAL A 102 4.90 -5.63 0.19
C VAL A 102 3.71 -4.83 0.72
N HIS A 103 3.22 -3.87 -0.05
CA HIS A 103 2.00 -3.11 0.23
C HIS A 103 0.77 -4.03 0.33
N GLU A 104 0.52 -4.86 -0.69
CA GLU A 104 -0.58 -5.83 -0.66
C GLU A 104 -0.39 -6.89 0.44
N TRP A 105 0.85 -7.32 0.70
CA TRP A 105 1.14 -8.25 1.79
C TRP A 105 0.79 -7.65 3.16
N ALA A 106 1.01 -6.35 3.36
CA ALA A 106 0.66 -5.69 4.60
C ALA A 106 -0.86 -5.68 4.84
N HIS A 107 -1.65 -5.37 3.79
CA HIS A 107 -3.10 -5.54 3.82
C HIS A 107 -3.51 -6.99 4.15
N LEU A 108 -2.93 -7.96 3.45
CA LEU A 108 -3.27 -9.37 3.61
C LEU A 108 -2.93 -9.90 5.01
N ARG A 109 -1.69 -9.72 5.46
CA ARG A 109 -1.15 -10.41 6.64
C ARG A 109 -1.49 -9.69 7.94
N TRP A 110 -1.44 -8.36 7.93
CA TRP A 110 -1.56 -7.55 9.15
C TRP A 110 -2.83 -6.71 9.21
N GLY A 111 -3.69 -6.77 8.19
CA GLY A 111 -4.99 -6.11 8.24
C GLY A 111 -4.90 -4.60 8.37
N VAL A 112 -3.88 -3.98 7.78
CA VAL A 112 -3.75 -2.52 7.70
C VAL A 112 -4.46 -2.01 6.45
N PHE A 113 -4.61 -0.70 6.35
CA PHE A 113 -5.32 -0.03 5.26
C PHE A 113 -4.45 1.05 4.62
N ASP A 114 -4.91 1.53 3.47
CA ASP A 114 -4.27 2.63 2.77
C ASP A 114 -4.29 3.90 3.61
N GLU A 115 -3.19 4.64 3.50
CA GLU A 115 -2.98 5.92 4.18
C GLU A 115 -3.25 7.12 3.24
N TYR A 116 -3.85 6.87 2.07
CA TYR A 116 -4.42 7.84 1.14
C TYR A 116 -5.97 7.71 1.11
N PRO A 117 -6.70 8.77 0.72
CA PRO A 117 -8.16 8.75 0.68
C PRO A 117 -8.66 7.86 -0.46
N ILE A 118 -9.48 6.86 -0.13
CA ILE A 118 -10.12 5.97 -1.13
C ILE A 118 -11.63 5.92 -0.89
N ASP A 119 -12.04 5.78 0.38
CA ASP A 119 -13.44 5.60 0.72
C ASP A 119 -14.18 6.94 0.71
N ALA A 120 -15.50 6.91 0.50
CA ALA A 120 -16.34 8.13 0.54
C ALA A 120 -16.38 8.83 1.92
N GLN A 121 -15.87 8.18 2.98
CA GLN A 121 -15.72 8.78 4.31
C GLN A 121 -14.32 9.36 4.55
N ASP A 122 -13.38 9.11 3.64
CA ASP A 122 -12.05 9.68 3.67
C ASP A 122 -12.08 11.05 2.99
N GLU A 123 -11.17 11.94 3.39
CA GLU A 123 -11.12 13.30 2.86
C GLU A 123 -9.76 13.55 2.22
N ALA A 124 -9.73 14.26 1.08
CA ALA A 124 -8.47 14.60 0.41
C ALA A 124 -7.64 15.62 1.20
N PHE A 125 -8.30 16.45 2.01
CA PHE A 125 -7.68 17.49 2.81
C PHE A 125 -8.33 17.59 4.19
N TYR A 126 -7.55 18.04 5.17
CA TYR A 126 -8.01 18.33 6.53
C TYR A 126 -7.45 19.67 7.00
N ARG A 127 -8.07 20.27 8.02
CA ARG A 127 -7.64 21.55 8.57
C ARG A 127 -6.73 21.36 9.78
N TYR A 128 -5.56 21.98 9.75
CA TYR A 128 -4.62 21.99 10.87
C TYR A 128 -3.92 23.35 10.98
N ALA A 129 -3.88 23.90 12.20
CA ALA A 129 -3.30 25.22 12.47
C ALA A 129 -3.81 26.33 11.52
N GLY A 130 -5.10 26.30 11.19
CA GLY A 130 -5.74 27.27 10.30
C GLY A 130 -5.57 27.03 8.80
N LEU A 131 -4.69 26.10 8.39
CA LEU A 131 -4.38 25.79 7.00
C LEU A 131 -4.99 24.46 6.56
N TRP A 132 -5.31 24.35 5.28
CA TRP A 132 -5.71 23.07 4.67
C TRP A 132 -4.48 22.28 4.27
N GLN A 133 -4.42 21.03 4.73
CA GLN A 133 -3.32 20.10 4.53
C GLN A 133 -3.82 18.90 3.74
N PRO A 134 -3.06 18.41 2.75
CA PRO A 134 -3.42 17.18 2.06
C PRO A 134 -3.25 15.96 2.98
N THR A 135 -4.16 15.01 2.83
CA THR A 135 -4.14 13.71 3.52
C THR A 135 -2.93 12.90 3.07
N ARG A 136 -1.98 12.71 3.98
CA ARG A 136 -0.72 12.00 3.78
C ARG A 136 -0.29 11.40 5.10
N CYS A 137 0.28 10.19 5.08
CA CYS A 137 0.85 9.61 6.29
C CYS A 137 2.08 10.39 6.79
N SER A 138 3.06 10.61 5.92
CA SER A 138 4.23 11.42 6.23
C SER A 138 4.10 12.79 5.58
N THR A 139 4.27 13.85 6.36
CA THR A 139 4.28 15.22 5.85
C THR A 139 5.53 15.54 5.02
N ASP A 140 6.55 14.67 5.09
CA ASP A 140 7.79 14.79 4.34
C ASP A 140 7.62 14.43 2.84
N VAL A 141 6.50 13.79 2.46
CA VAL A 141 6.20 13.52 1.04
C VAL A 141 5.90 14.84 0.34
N GLU A 142 6.87 15.37 -0.39
CA GLU A 142 6.72 16.62 -1.14
C GLU A 142 5.88 16.43 -2.40
N GLY A 143 5.16 17.48 -2.80
CA GLY A 143 4.31 17.45 -3.98
C GLY A 143 3.59 18.77 -4.23
N SER A 144 2.70 18.74 -5.20
CA SER A 144 1.88 19.89 -5.61
C SER A 144 0.41 19.59 -5.37
N ILE A 145 -0.36 20.63 -5.11
CA ILE A 145 -1.81 20.56 -4.95
C ILE A 145 -2.42 21.09 -6.26
N LEU A 146 -2.99 20.19 -7.06
CA LEU A 146 -3.47 20.47 -8.41
C LEU A 146 -4.91 19.99 -8.58
N ASN A 147 -5.64 20.64 -9.46
CA ASN A 147 -6.96 20.18 -9.90
C ASN A 147 -6.79 18.95 -10.80
N GLU A 148 -7.49 17.87 -10.46
CA GLU A 148 -7.41 16.57 -11.15
C GLU A 148 -7.83 16.65 -12.63
N ASP A 149 -8.78 17.52 -12.97
CA ASP A 149 -9.30 17.63 -14.34
C ASP A 149 -8.43 18.54 -15.22
N THR A 150 -7.95 19.64 -14.67
CA THR A 150 -7.25 20.69 -15.45
C THR A 150 -5.73 20.64 -15.32
N SER A 151 -5.22 19.88 -14.35
CA SER A 151 -3.80 19.85 -13.96
C SER A 151 -3.21 21.23 -13.58
N GLN A 152 -4.07 22.22 -13.28
CA GLN A 152 -3.66 23.54 -12.82
C GLN A 152 -3.56 23.60 -11.30
N PRO A 153 -2.85 24.60 -10.72
CA PRO A 153 -2.89 24.86 -9.28
C PRO A 153 -4.33 25.00 -8.79
N CYS A 154 -4.66 24.34 -7.68
CA CYS A 154 -6.03 24.43 -7.15
C CYS A 154 -6.40 25.84 -6.72
N GLU A 155 -7.67 26.17 -6.90
CA GLU A 155 -8.28 27.32 -6.26
C GLU A 155 -8.71 27.01 -4.82
N PHE A 156 -8.64 28.03 -3.97
CA PHE A 156 -9.00 27.94 -2.56
C PHE A 156 -10.06 28.99 -2.26
N ASP A 157 -11.13 28.58 -1.60
CA ASP A 157 -12.20 29.48 -1.19
C ASP A 157 -11.67 30.59 -0.29
N PHE A 158 -12.00 31.85 -0.61
CA PHE A 158 -11.42 33.03 0.03
C PHE A 158 -11.71 33.08 1.55
N PHE A 159 -12.88 32.60 1.99
CA PHE A 159 -13.31 32.72 3.38
C PHE A 159 -12.91 31.51 4.23
N SER A 160 -13.14 30.30 3.73
CA SER A 160 -12.87 29.06 4.44
C SER A 160 -11.45 28.53 4.23
N GLY A 161 -10.76 29.02 3.19
CA GLY A 161 -9.50 28.50 2.70
C GLY A 161 -9.63 27.10 2.07
N LYS A 162 -10.85 26.57 1.92
CA LYS A 162 -11.07 25.18 1.50
C LYS A 162 -10.67 25.00 0.04
N PRO A 163 -9.90 23.95 -0.31
CA PRO A 163 -9.61 23.64 -1.69
C PRO A 163 -10.89 23.31 -2.46
N GLU A 164 -10.92 23.63 -3.75
CA GLU A 164 -11.99 23.21 -4.64
C GLU A 164 -12.16 21.67 -4.70
N LYS A 165 -13.34 21.21 -5.16
CA LYS A 165 -13.78 19.81 -5.04
C LYS A 165 -12.82 18.80 -5.69
N ASN A 166 -12.31 19.10 -6.88
CA ASN A 166 -11.46 18.20 -7.66
C ASN A 166 -9.97 18.44 -7.39
N CYS A 167 -9.66 19.18 -6.32
CA CYS A 167 -8.31 19.35 -5.87
C CYS A 167 -7.74 18.04 -5.31
N ARG A 168 -6.49 17.72 -5.65
CA ARG A 168 -5.76 16.53 -5.17
C ARG A 168 -4.29 16.87 -4.91
N PHE A 169 -3.65 16.05 -4.09
CA PHE A 169 -2.22 16.09 -3.86
C PHE A 169 -1.50 15.13 -4.81
N PHE A 170 -0.54 15.65 -5.55
CA PHE A 170 0.30 14.89 -6.47
C PHE A 170 1.75 14.92 -5.98
N PRO A 171 2.34 13.77 -5.61
CA PRO A 171 3.70 13.73 -5.10
C PRO A 171 4.71 14.06 -6.20
N ARG A 172 5.85 14.65 -5.81
CA ARG A 172 6.97 14.84 -6.73
C ARG A 172 7.62 13.48 -7.00
N MET A 173 7.54 12.96 -8.21
CA MET A 173 7.98 11.59 -8.54
C MET A 173 9.49 11.35 -8.36
N ALA A 174 10.35 12.09 -9.10
CA ALA A 174 11.78 11.75 -9.20
C ALA A 174 12.67 12.32 -8.08
N ALA A 175 12.23 13.38 -7.39
CA ALA A 175 13.05 14.09 -6.40
C ALA A 175 12.43 14.09 -5.00
N ASN A 176 11.49 13.17 -4.72
CA ASN A 176 10.99 12.97 -3.37
C ASN A 176 12.07 12.37 -2.47
N LYS A 177 12.13 12.82 -1.22
CA LYS A 177 13.07 12.30 -0.21
C LYS A 177 12.39 11.62 0.96
N ALA A 178 11.06 11.54 0.96
CA ALA A 178 10.32 10.83 1.99
C ALA A 178 10.61 9.33 1.92
N VAL A 179 10.76 8.71 3.10
CA VAL A 179 11.07 7.29 3.25
C VAL A 179 9.83 6.47 3.61
N ALA A 180 8.82 7.10 4.22
CA ALA A 180 7.54 6.50 4.56
C ALA A 180 6.38 7.28 3.92
N SER A 181 5.27 6.62 3.54
CA SER A 181 4.89 5.25 3.90
C SER A 181 4.62 4.36 2.69
N LEU A 182 4.99 3.08 2.79
CA LEU A 182 4.59 2.03 1.86
C LEU A 182 3.06 1.85 1.79
N MET A 183 2.28 2.29 2.79
CA MET A 183 0.80 2.30 2.68
C MET A 183 0.23 3.60 2.11
N PHE A 184 1.08 4.57 1.73
CA PHE A 184 0.63 5.84 1.18
C PHE A 184 0.93 6.00 -0.32
N MET A 185 2.20 5.91 -0.71
CA MET A 185 2.65 6.19 -2.08
C MET A 185 3.83 5.25 -2.41
N GLN A 186 3.61 3.94 -2.30
CA GLN A 186 4.58 2.87 -2.55
C GLN A 186 5.29 2.96 -3.91
N TYR A 187 4.65 3.62 -4.88
CA TYR A 187 5.19 3.79 -6.21
C TYR A 187 6.34 4.81 -6.30
N LEU A 188 6.56 5.63 -5.26
CA LEU A 188 7.71 6.54 -5.20
C LEU A 188 8.99 5.77 -4.90
N ASP A 189 10.07 6.11 -5.62
CA ASP A 189 11.34 5.41 -5.50
C ASP A 189 11.99 5.51 -4.13
N SER A 190 11.83 6.62 -3.42
CA SER A 190 12.40 6.85 -2.09
C SER A 190 11.64 6.20 -0.94
N ILE A 191 10.41 5.74 -1.16
CA ILE A 191 9.57 5.13 -0.12
C ILE A 191 10.01 3.68 0.11
N GLU A 192 10.54 3.38 1.29
CA GLU A 192 11.07 2.05 1.63
C GLU A 192 10.53 1.51 2.95
N GLU A 193 9.85 2.33 3.75
CA GLU A 193 9.39 1.97 5.09
C GLU A 193 7.90 2.28 5.32
N PHE A 194 7.36 1.75 6.42
CA PHE A 194 6.04 2.08 6.92
C PHE A 194 6.10 3.28 7.87
N CYS A 195 5.03 4.07 7.93
CA CYS A 195 4.87 5.04 9.00
C CYS A 195 4.81 4.38 10.38
N ASP A 196 5.48 5.01 11.34
CA ASP A 196 5.61 4.59 12.73
C ASP A 196 5.08 5.69 13.68
N ASN A 197 5.02 5.40 14.98
CA ASN A 197 4.45 6.24 16.02
C ASN A 197 4.79 7.73 15.87
N SER A 198 3.77 8.59 15.99
CA SER A 198 3.86 10.03 15.76
C SER A 198 4.79 10.78 16.73
N VAL A 199 5.08 10.20 17.89
CA VAL A 199 5.85 10.83 18.97
C VAL A 199 7.26 10.25 19.05
N SER A 200 7.39 8.93 19.20
CA SER A 200 8.66 8.27 19.52
C SER A 200 9.54 7.98 18.32
N SER A 201 8.98 7.98 17.11
CA SER A 201 9.71 7.56 15.91
C SER A 201 10.55 8.69 15.31
N PRO A 202 11.62 8.36 14.55
CA PRO A 202 12.38 9.35 13.80
C PRO A 202 11.48 10.21 12.89
N LYS A 203 11.84 11.47 12.68
CA LYS A 203 11.02 12.45 11.95
C LYS A 203 10.49 11.91 10.61
N HIS A 204 11.35 11.27 9.83
CA HIS A 204 11.01 10.76 8.48
C HIS A 204 10.03 9.58 8.47
N LEU A 205 9.76 8.96 9.64
CA LEU A 205 8.79 7.88 9.82
C LEU A 205 7.56 8.32 10.61
N LYS A 206 7.46 9.58 11.05
CA LYS A 206 6.35 10.01 11.91
C LYS A 206 5.02 9.90 11.19
N HIS A 207 4.12 9.17 11.81
CA HIS A 207 2.74 9.04 11.39
C HIS A 207 1.93 10.32 11.64
N ASN A 208 1.20 10.75 10.62
CA ASN A 208 0.21 11.81 10.71
C ASN A 208 -1.15 11.23 11.10
N PHE A 209 -1.40 11.16 12.41
CA PHE A 209 -2.66 10.68 12.97
C PHE A 209 -3.86 11.61 12.71
N LEU A 210 -3.64 12.83 12.21
CA LEU A 210 -4.72 13.76 11.84
C LEU A 210 -5.24 13.55 10.42
N ALA A 211 -4.51 12.79 9.58
CA ALA A 211 -4.90 12.53 8.21
C ALA A 211 -6.22 11.73 8.15
N PRO A 212 -7.28 12.22 7.48
CA PRO A 212 -8.55 11.52 7.35
C PRO A 212 -8.49 10.43 6.28
N ASN A 213 -7.72 9.37 6.54
CA ASN A 213 -7.62 8.17 5.73
C ASN A 213 -8.23 6.95 6.44
N ARG A 214 -8.46 5.88 5.69
CA ARG A 214 -9.05 4.63 6.19
C ARG A 214 -8.25 4.01 7.33
N GLN A 215 -6.91 4.01 7.25
CA GLN A 215 -6.04 3.52 8.31
C GLN A 215 -6.33 4.23 9.65
N ASN A 216 -6.32 5.56 9.68
CA ASN A 216 -6.59 6.32 10.90
C ASN A 216 -8.01 6.09 11.42
N ARG A 217 -9.00 6.07 10.51
CA ARG A 217 -10.41 5.87 10.86
C ARG A 217 -10.68 4.49 11.49
N LEU A 218 -10.11 3.42 10.93
CA LEU A 218 -10.40 2.05 11.35
C LEU A 218 -9.42 1.49 12.39
N CYS A 219 -8.19 2.02 12.45
CA CYS A 219 -7.16 1.55 13.38
C CYS A 219 -6.98 2.42 14.62
N GLN A 220 -7.99 3.22 14.98
CA GLN A 220 -7.93 4.11 16.15
C GLN A 220 -6.72 5.06 16.08
N TYR A 221 -6.49 5.66 14.91
CA TYR A 221 -5.40 6.61 14.63
C TYR A 221 -3.98 6.05 14.77
N LYS A 222 -3.82 4.73 14.90
CA LYS A 222 -2.52 4.06 14.97
C LYS A 222 -1.89 4.00 13.59
N SER A 223 -0.57 4.18 13.56
CA SER A 223 0.19 3.99 12.32
C SER A 223 0.15 2.54 11.85
N THR A 224 0.45 2.32 10.58
CA THR A 224 0.64 0.97 10.02
C THR A 224 1.61 0.13 10.87
N TRP A 225 2.78 0.67 11.23
CA TRP A 225 3.76 -0.05 12.05
C TRP A 225 3.25 -0.42 13.45
N GLU A 226 2.46 0.46 14.08
CA GLU A 226 1.91 0.20 15.42
C GLU A 226 0.88 -0.94 15.44
N VAL A 227 0.18 -1.15 14.33
CA VAL A 227 -0.70 -2.31 14.12
C VAL A 227 0.15 -3.55 13.87
N MET A 228 1.06 -3.48 12.89
CA MET A 228 1.92 -4.59 12.49
C MET A 228 2.70 -5.19 13.66
N ARG A 229 3.36 -4.35 14.47
CA ARG A 229 4.26 -4.81 15.56
C ARG A 229 3.56 -5.60 16.67
N LYS A 230 2.22 -5.60 16.70
CA LYS A 230 1.41 -6.40 17.64
C LYS A 230 1.12 -7.81 17.11
N HIS A 231 1.29 -8.04 15.82
CA HIS A 231 1.08 -9.33 15.20
C HIS A 231 2.14 -10.34 15.66
N SER A 232 1.77 -11.62 15.71
CA SER A 232 2.66 -12.71 16.18
C SER A 232 3.92 -12.87 15.34
N ASP A 233 3.93 -12.42 14.08
CA ASP A 233 5.14 -12.37 13.23
C ASP A 233 6.25 -11.50 13.83
N PHE A 234 5.90 -10.58 14.72
CA PHE A 234 6.83 -9.69 15.43
C PHE A 234 7.04 -10.10 16.89
N ALA A 235 6.49 -11.25 17.32
CA ALA A 235 6.90 -11.86 18.59
C ALA A 235 8.35 -12.36 18.48
N LYS A 236 9.05 -12.42 19.62
CA LYS A 236 10.38 -13.02 19.72
C LYS A 236 10.27 -14.48 20.13
#